data_AF-A0A7J8DLP7-F1
#
_entry.id   AF-A0A7J8DLP7-F1
#
_cell.length_a   1.000
_cell.length_b   1.000
_cell.length_c   1.000
_cell.angle_alpha   90.00
_cell.angle_beta   90.00
_cell.angle_gamma   90.00
#
_symmetry.space_group_name_H-M   'P 1'
#
loop_
_entity.id
_entity.type
_entity.pdbx_description
1 polymer ?
#
loop_
_entity_poly.entity_id
_entity_poly.type
_entity_poly.pdbx_seq_one_letter_code
_entity_poly.pdbx_strand_id
1 'polypeptide(L)'
;MGPDVEPPLPVQIQIATDVMERCIHLLSDKNLKIRLKVLDVLDLCVVVLQSHKNQLLPLAHRAWPSLVHRLTNDDPLAVLRAFKVLRTLGGKCGDFLRSRFCKDVLPKLAGSLVTQAPVSARAGPVYSHTLAFKLQLAVLQGLGPLCESLDLGEGDLNKVADACLIYLSAKQPMKLQEAARSSRISAHQRTSQCLQTLDEHRLAQGLWSVPNT
;
A
#
# COMPACT_ATOMS: atom_id res chain seq x y z
N MET A 1 41.61 -8.68 1.97
CA MET A 1 40.16 -8.65 1.68
C MET A 1 39.84 -9.87 0.86
N GLY A 2 39.29 -10.93 1.47
CA GLY A 2 38.77 -12.06 0.70
C GLY A 2 37.52 -11.59 -0.07
N PRO A 3 37.22 -12.16 -1.25
CA PRO A 3 35.98 -11.83 -1.94
C PRO A 3 34.83 -12.23 -1.01
N ASP A 4 33.95 -11.27 -0.74
CA ASP A 4 32.70 -11.47 -0.02
C ASP A 4 31.77 -12.30 -0.91
N VAL A 5 32.00 -13.61 -0.94
CA VAL A 5 31.18 -14.55 -1.72
C VAL A 5 29.93 -14.80 -0.89
N GLU A 6 28.89 -14.02 -1.18
CA GLU A 6 27.56 -14.20 -0.62
C GLU A 6 27.18 -15.70 -0.77
N PRO A 7 26.81 -16.39 0.32
CA PRO A 7 26.56 -17.83 0.28
C PRO A 7 25.48 -18.17 -0.77
N PRO A 8 25.61 -19.32 -1.46
CA PRO A 8 24.70 -19.68 -2.54
C PRO A 8 23.26 -19.71 -2.04
N LEU A 9 22.37 -19.01 -2.76
CA LEU A 9 20.97 -18.88 -2.38
C LEU A 9 20.32 -20.28 -2.27
N PRO A 10 19.46 -20.51 -1.27
CA PRO A 10 18.68 -21.75 -1.20
C PRO A 10 17.88 -21.95 -2.49
N VAL A 11 17.77 -23.20 -2.95
CA VAL A 11 17.07 -23.56 -4.21
C VAL A 11 15.64 -23.00 -4.25
N GLN A 12 14.96 -22.99 -3.09
CA GLN A 12 13.60 -22.46 -2.96
C GLN A 12 13.52 -20.96 -3.29
N ILE A 13 14.57 -20.21 -2.96
CA ILE A 13 14.66 -18.77 -3.23
C ILE A 13 14.94 -18.52 -4.71
N GLN A 14 15.82 -19.33 -5.33
CA GLN A 14 16.07 -19.26 -6.76
C GLN A 14 14.79 -19.54 -7.56
N ILE A 15 14.06 -20.61 -7.22
CA ILE A 15 12.77 -20.93 -7.84
C ILE A 15 11.77 -19.77 -7.64
N ALA A 16 11.67 -19.20 -6.44
CA ALA A 16 10.75 -18.09 -6.19
C ALA A 16 11.11 -16.83 -6.97
N THR A 17 12.41 -16.54 -7.14
CA THR A 17 12.93 -15.46 -7.99
C THR A 17 12.52 -15.68 -9.45
N ASP A 18 12.80 -16.86 -10.01
CA ASP A 18 12.48 -17.20 -11.41
C ASP A 18 10.96 -17.13 -11.67
N VAL A 19 10.16 -17.62 -10.72
CA VAL A 19 8.69 -17.55 -10.79
C VAL A 19 8.23 -16.09 -10.75
N MET A 20 8.80 -15.26 -9.87
CA MET A 20 8.45 -13.84 -9.78
C MET A 20 8.81 -13.09 -11.06
N GLU A 21 9.97 -13.35 -11.66
CA GLU A 21 10.35 -12.78 -12.95
C GLU A 21 9.34 -13.11 -14.03
N ARG A 22 8.94 -14.39 -14.14
CA ARG A 22 7.96 -14.81 -15.13
C ARG A 22 6.59 -14.20 -14.88
N CYS A 23 6.20 -14.02 -13.61
CA CYS A 23 4.98 -13.32 -13.25
C CYS A 23 4.99 -11.86 -13.75
N ILE A 24 6.10 -11.14 -13.62
CA ILE A 24 6.23 -9.75 -14.08
C ILE A 24 5.89 -9.61 -15.56
N HIS A 25 6.34 -10.55 -16.39
CA HIS A 25 6.04 -10.58 -17.82
C HIS A 25 4.56 -10.90 -18.11
N LEU A 26 3.97 -11.81 -17.35
CA LEU A 26 2.58 -12.25 -17.53
C LEU A 26 1.53 -11.28 -16.94
N LEU A 27 1.95 -10.28 -16.14
CA LEU A 27 1.02 -9.24 -15.63
C LEU A 27 0.36 -8.44 -16.76
N SER A 28 0.98 -8.38 -17.93
CA SER A 28 0.49 -7.68 -19.11
C SER A 28 -0.30 -8.58 -20.07
N ASP A 29 -0.60 -9.82 -19.69
CA ASP A 29 -1.35 -10.76 -20.53
C ASP A 29 -2.77 -10.25 -20.82
N LYS A 30 -3.29 -10.51 -22.02
CA LYS A 30 -4.63 -10.06 -22.44
C LYS A 30 -5.74 -10.76 -21.67
N ASN A 31 -5.53 -11.99 -21.21
CA ASN A 31 -6.50 -12.80 -20.51
C ASN A 31 -6.60 -12.43 -19.02
N LEU A 32 -7.77 -11.95 -18.60
CA LEU A 32 -8.03 -11.57 -17.22
C LEU A 32 -7.78 -12.73 -16.22
N LYS A 33 -8.16 -13.97 -16.55
CA LYS A 33 -7.95 -15.12 -15.65
C LYS A 33 -6.48 -15.37 -15.40
N ILE A 34 -5.64 -15.22 -16.44
CA ILE A 34 -4.18 -15.35 -16.32
C ILE A 34 -3.65 -14.24 -15.43
N ARG A 35 -4.02 -12.97 -15.69
CA ARG A 35 -3.59 -11.84 -14.87
C ARG A 35 -3.94 -12.01 -13.39
N LEU A 36 -5.15 -12.48 -13.07
CA LEU A 36 -5.58 -12.72 -11.69
C LEU A 36 -4.73 -13.80 -11.01
N LYS A 37 -4.45 -14.91 -11.71
CA LYS A 37 -3.59 -15.97 -11.18
C LYS A 37 -2.15 -15.51 -10.99
N VAL A 38 -1.63 -14.73 -11.92
CA VAL A 38 -0.28 -14.14 -11.84
C VAL A 38 -0.17 -13.22 -10.64
N LEU A 39 -1.19 -12.38 -10.36
CA LEU A 39 -1.23 -11.54 -9.18
C LEU A 39 -1.24 -12.36 -7.88
N ASP A 40 -2.00 -13.46 -7.83
CA ASP A 40 -2.02 -14.36 -6.67
C ASP A 40 -0.65 -15.05 -6.45
N VAL A 41 0.02 -15.47 -7.52
CA VAL A 41 1.37 -16.08 -7.44
C VAL A 41 2.42 -15.03 -7.04
N LEU A 42 2.32 -13.81 -7.57
CA LEU A 42 3.20 -12.70 -7.22
C LEU A 42 3.12 -12.37 -5.72
N ASP A 43 1.91 -12.36 -5.15
CA ASP A 43 1.68 -12.19 -3.71
C ASP A 43 2.46 -13.23 -2.88
N LEU A 44 2.39 -14.50 -3.31
CA LEU A 44 3.09 -15.61 -2.64
C LEU A 44 4.62 -15.47 -2.75
N CYS A 45 5.14 -15.14 -3.94
CA CYS A 45 6.56 -14.91 -4.16
C CYS A 45 7.11 -13.83 -3.23
N VAL A 46 6.38 -12.72 -3.05
CA VAL A 46 6.77 -11.63 -2.14
C VAL A 46 6.89 -12.12 -0.70
N VAL A 47 5.98 -12.98 -0.25
CA VAL A 47 6.03 -13.56 1.10
C VAL A 47 7.22 -14.52 1.24
N VAL A 48 7.49 -15.37 0.25
CA VAL A 48 8.62 -16.32 0.28
C VAL A 48 9.96 -15.58 0.26
N LEU A 49 10.08 -14.53 -0.54
CA LEU A 49 11.31 -13.75 -0.71
C LEU A 49 11.50 -12.68 0.38
N GLN A 50 10.59 -12.57 1.35
CA GLN A 50 10.61 -11.48 2.35
C GLN A 50 11.92 -11.38 3.13
N SER A 51 12.59 -12.51 3.40
CA SER A 51 13.85 -12.60 4.14
C SER A 51 15.08 -12.32 3.27
N HIS A 52 14.92 -12.30 1.94
CA HIS A 52 16.00 -12.12 0.96
C HIS A 52 15.81 -10.80 0.21
N LYS A 53 16.02 -9.67 0.90
CA LYS A 53 15.79 -8.31 0.36
C LYS A 53 16.60 -8.03 -0.90
N ASN A 54 17.84 -8.54 -0.97
CA ASN A 54 18.73 -8.38 -2.13
C ASN A 54 18.10 -8.90 -3.43
N GLN A 55 17.24 -9.91 -3.34
CA GLN A 55 16.50 -10.46 -4.48
C GLN A 55 15.12 -9.80 -4.65
N LEU A 56 14.41 -9.56 -3.54
CA LEU A 56 13.04 -9.03 -3.57
C LEU A 56 12.98 -7.58 -4.09
N LEU A 57 13.91 -6.70 -3.69
CA LEU A 57 13.82 -5.27 -4.04
C LEU A 57 13.98 -5.00 -5.55
N PRO A 58 14.96 -5.61 -6.26
CA PRO A 58 15.04 -5.50 -7.72
C PRO A 58 13.80 -6.05 -8.44
N LEU A 59 13.25 -7.16 -7.95
CA LEU A 59 12.03 -7.74 -8.52
C LEU A 59 10.81 -6.86 -8.29
N ALA A 60 10.66 -6.29 -7.08
CA ALA A 60 9.61 -5.33 -6.77
C ALA A 60 9.71 -4.08 -7.64
N HIS A 61 10.93 -3.58 -7.88
CA HIS A 61 11.19 -2.48 -8.79
C HIS A 61 10.71 -2.79 -10.22
N ARG A 62 11.07 -3.97 -10.75
CA ARG A 62 10.67 -4.42 -12.09
C ARG A 62 9.18 -4.67 -12.21
N ALA A 63 8.54 -5.19 -11.15
CA ALA A 63 7.10 -5.42 -11.11
C ALA A 63 6.27 -4.13 -11.03
N TRP A 64 6.85 -3.06 -10.47
CA TRP A 64 6.13 -1.83 -10.12
C TRP A 64 5.33 -1.21 -11.28
N PRO A 65 5.90 -0.95 -12.48
CA PRO A 65 5.16 -0.30 -13.56
C PRO A 65 3.93 -1.10 -14.01
N SER A 66 4.09 -2.41 -14.15
CA SER A 66 3.00 -3.33 -14.48
C SER A 66 1.94 -3.33 -13.37
N LEU A 67 2.36 -3.40 -12.11
CA LEU A 67 1.45 -3.38 -10.96
C LEU A 67 0.65 -2.07 -10.88
N VAL A 68 1.29 -0.92 -11.04
CA VAL A 68 0.61 0.39 -11.07
C VAL A 68 -0.40 0.44 -12.21
N HIS A 69 -0.05 -0.04 -13.40
CA HIS A 69 -1.01 -0.12 -14.50
C HIS A 69 -2.23 -0.99 -14.12
N ARG A 70 -2.00 -2.13 -13.47
CA ARG A 70 -3.09 -3.02 -13.03
C ARG A 70 -3.96 -2.41 -11.93
N LEU A 71 -3.39 -1.56 -11.09
CA LEU A 71 -4.12 -0.84 -10.04
C LEU A 71 -5.00 0.29 -10.58
N THR A 72 -4.64 0.89 -11.72
CA THR A 72 -5.28 2.14 -12.16
C THR A 72 -6.08 2.00 -13.44
N ASN A 73 -5.70 1.07 -14.32
CA ASN A 73 -6.22 0.94 -15.69
C ASN A 73 -6.52 -0.54 -16.03
N ASP A 74 -7.22 -1.27 -15.17
CA ASP A 74 -7.64 -2.66 -15.45
C ASP A 74 -9.06 -2.94 -14.93
N ASP A 75 -9.54 -4.14 -15.22
CA ASP A 75 -10.77 -4.71 -14.69
C ASP A 75 -10.82 -4.59 -13.14
N PRO A 76 -11.96 -4.20 -12.54
CA PRO A 76 -12.04 -3.98 -11.10
C PRO A 76 -11.68 -5.21 -10.25
N LEU A 77 -11.80 -6.44 -10.76
CA LEU A 77 -11.31 -7.64 -10.06
C LEU A 77 -9.78 -7.68 -10.03
N ALA A 78 -9.14 -7.31 -11.14
CA ALA A 78 -7.69 -7.22 -11.22
C ALA A 78 -7.16 -6.09 -10.34
N VAL A 79 -7.85 -4.94 -10.29
CA VAL A 79 -7.53 -3.83 -9.38
C VAL A 79 -7.59 -4.29 -7.93
N LEU A 80 -8.66 -5.01 -7.53
CA LEU A 80 -8.80 -5.53 -6.17
C LEU A 80 -7.66 -6.48 -5.80
N ARG A 81 -7.27 -7.39 -6.71
CA ARG A 81 -6.15 -8.31 -6.51
C ARG A 81 -4.81 -7.59 -6.47
N ALA A 82 -4.58 -6.66 -7.38
CA ALA A 82 -3.38 -5.84 -7.43
C ALA A 82 -3.21 -5.00 -6.16
N PHE A 83 -4.31 -4.49 -5.60
CA PHE A 83 -4.27 -3.77 -4.33
C PHE A 83 -3.86 -4.67 -3.16
N LYS A 84 -4.33 -5.93 -3.14
CA LYS A 84 -3.85 -6.91 -2.16
C LYS A 84 -2.34 -7.12 -2.26
N VAL A 85 -1.82 -7.34 -3.48
CA VAL A 85 -0.38 -7.50 -3.74
C VAL A 85 0.39 -6.25 -3.30
N LEU A 86 -0.12 -5.05 -3.56
CA LEU A 86 0.49 -3.79 -3.12
C LEU A 86 0.62 -3.74 -1.59
N ARG A 87 -0.39 -4.18 -0.83
CA ARG A 87 -0.29 -4.23 0.64
C ARG A 87 0.82 -5.16 1.09
N THR A 88 0.92 -6.34 0.48
CA THR A 88 1.99 -7.30 0.79
C THR A 88 3.35 -6.72 0.43
N LEU A 89 3.51 -6.15 -0.76
CA LEU A 89 4.75 -5.49 -1.18
C LEU A 89 5.12 -4.32 -0.27
N GLY A 90 4.17 -3.46 0.09
CA GLY A 90 4.43 -2.34 1.01
C GLY A 90 4.87 -2.81 2.38
N GLY A 91 4.20 -3.83 2.92
CA GLY A 91 4.55 -4.43 4.22
C GLY A 91 5.89 -5.18 4.24
N LYS A 92 6.37 -5.67 3.09
CA LYS A 92 7.64 -6.41 2.98
C LYS A 92 8.79 -5.58 2.45
N CYS A 93 8.56 -4.61 1.58
CA CYS A 93 9.63 -3.77 1.01
C CYS A 93 9.80 -2.44 1.78
N GLY A 94 8.84 -2.06 2.61
CA GLY A 94 8.95 -0.87 3.46
C GLY A 94 9.11 0.43 2.67
N ASP A 95 9.96 1.32 3.18
CA ASP A 95 10.26 2.65 2.66
C ASP A 95 10.80 2.66 1.22
N PHE A 96 11.36 1.55 0.72
CA PHE A 96 11.79 1.41 -0.68
C PHE A 96 10.70 1.79 -1.69
N LEU A 97 9.43 1.52 -1.35
CA LEU A 97 8.29 1.83 -2.21
C LEU A 97 7.63 3.17 -1.89
N ARG A 98 8.06 3.89 -0.84
CA ARG A 98 7.45 5.13 -0.34
C ARG A 98 7.28 6.17 -1.44
N SER A 99 8.40 6.61 -2.04
CA SER A 99 8.40 7.68 -3.05
C SER A 99 7.54 7.32 -4.26
N ARG A 100 7.60 6.06 -4.71
CA ARG A 100 6.82 5.56 -5.84
C ARG A 100 5.33 5.51 -5.53
N PHE A 101 4.97 5.00 -4.35
CA PHE A 101 3.59 4.94 -3.90
C PHE A 101 2.98 6.35 -3.80
N CYS A 102 3.68 7.30 -3.15
CA CYS A 102 3.23 8.69 -3.02
C CYS A 102 2.97 9.35 -4.37
N LYS A 103 3.81 9.06 -5.37
CA LYS A 103 3.75 9.67 -6.69
C LYS A 103 2.72 9.00 -7.60
N ASP A 104 2.75 7.68 -7.69
CA ASP A 104 2.07 6.94 -8.78
C ASP A 104 0.69 6.41 -8.38
N VAL A 105 0.50 6.11 -7.08
CA VAL A 105 -0.65 5.33 -6.58
C VAL A 105 -1.53 6.15 -5.64
N LEU A 106 -0.95 6.79 -4.63
CA LEU A 106 -1.69 7.51 -3.60
C LEU A 106 -2.69 8.54 -4.16
N PRO A 107 -2.31 9.43 -5.11
CA PRO A 107 -3.23 10.44 -5.64
C PRO A 107 -4.42 9.81 -6.36
N LYS A 108 -4.20 8.68 -7.04
CA LYS A 108 -5.23 7.96 -7.78
C LYS A 108 -6.19 7.21 -6.84
N LEU A 109 -5.67 6.59 -5.78
CA LEU A 109 -6.49 5.95 -4.75
C LEU A 109 -7.33 6.98 -4.00
N ALA A 110 -6.72 8.09 -3.56
CA ALA A 110 -7.43 9.17 -2.89
C ALA A 110 -8.51 9.78 -3.81
N GLY A 111 -8.17 10.09 -5.07
CA GLY A 111 -9.14 10.60 -6.06
C GLY A 111 -10.29 9.64 -6.35
N SER A 112 -10.00 8.33 -6.46
CA SER A 112 -11.03 7.30 -6.63
C SER A 112 -11.97 7.23 -5.42
N LEU A 113 -11.42 7.28 -4.19
CA LEU A 113 -12.21 7.34 -2.96
C LEU A 113 -13.12 8.57 -2.93
N VAL A 114 -12.61 9.75 -3.24
CA VAL A 114 -13.43 10.99 -3.28
C VAL A 114 -14.55 10.85 -4.31
N THR A 115 -14.25 10.32 -5.49
CA THR A 115 -15.22 10.15 -6.59
C THR A 115 -16.32 9.13 -6.25
N GLN A 116 -15.97 8.05 -5.55
CA GLN A 116 -16.91 6.98 -5.20
C GLN A 116 -17.71 7.28 -3.91
N ALA A 117 -17.29 8.26 -3.10
CA ALA A 117 -17.95 8.59 -1.84
C ALA A 117 -19.43 9.02 -2.01
N PRO A 118 -19.81 9.87 -2.98
CA PRO A 118 -21.22 10.22 -3.22
C PRO A 118 -22.07 9.06 -3.76
N VAL A 119 -21.45 8.08 -4.43
CA VAL A 119 -22.15 6.88 -4.91
C VAL A 119 -22.50 6.01 -3.71
N SER A 120 -21.51 5.68 -2.89
CA SER A 120 -21.68 4.91 -1.66
C SER A 120 -22.63 5.56 -0.64
N ALA A 121 -22.59 6.88 -0.48
CA ALA A 121 -23.49 7.61 0.42
C ALA A 121 -24.97 7.61 0.01
N ARG A 122 -25.26 7.33 -1.26
CA ARG A 122 -26.64 7.23 -1.80
C ARG A 122 -27.05 5.79 -2.07
N ALA A 123 -26.17 4.83 -1.77
CA ALA A 123 -26.35 3.46 -2.18
C ALA A 123 -27.30 2.72 -1.22
N GLY A 124 -28.19 1.91 -1.79
CA GLY A 124 -29.06 1.02 -1.02
C GLY A 124 -28.34 -0.21 -0.47
N PRO A 125 -29.04 -1.07 0.29
CA PRO A 125 -28.46 -2.24 0.96
C PRO A 125 -27.73 -3.22 0.03
N VAL A 126 -28.15 -3.33 -1.24
CA VAL A 126 -27.54 -4.21 -2.24
C VAL A 126 -26.09 -3.82 -2.57
N TYR A 127 -25.71 -2.56 -2.33
CA TYR A 127 -24.38 -2.05 -2.65
C TYR A 127 -23.25 -2.85 -2.00
N SER A 128 -23.46 -3.39 -0.80
CA SER A 128 -22.46 -4.19 -0.09
C SER A 128 -22.03 -5.46 -0.84
N HIS A 129 -22.83 -5.92 -1.80
CA HIS A 129 -22.52 -7.09 -2.62
C HIS A 129 -21.78 -6.73 -3.91
N THR A 130 -21.68 -5.44 -4.24
CA THR A 130 -21.02 -4.96 -5.46
C THR A 130 -19.51 -5.02 -5.33
N LEU A 131 -18.84 -5.15 -6.48
CA LEU A 131 -17.38 -5.09 -6.54
C LEU A 131 -16.83 -3.70 -6.21
N ALA A 132 -17.57 -2.63 -6.55
CA ALA A 132 -17.22 -1.26 -6.20
C ALA A 132 -17.11 -1.09 -4.68
N PHE A 133 -18.10 -1.58 -3.92
CA PHE A 133 -18.05 -1.56 -2.46
C PHE A 133 -16.86 -2.36 -1.91
N LYS A 134 -16.63 -3.57 -2.42
CA LYS A 134 -15.49 -4.41 -1.98
C LYS A 134 -14.15 -3.72 -2.22
N LEU A 135 -14.01 -3.03 -3.35
CA LEU A 135 -12.81 -2.27 -3.67
C LEU A 135 -12.65 -1.05 -2.76
N GLN A 136 -13.69 -0.24 -2.57
CA GLN A 136 -13.67 0.88 -1.64
C GLN A 136 -13.29 0.43 -0.22
N LEU A 137 -13.92 -0.63 0.27
CA LEU A 137 -13.64 -1.18 1.60
C LEU A 137 -12.19 -1.67 1.69
N ALA A 138 -11.71 -2.39 0.68
CA ALA A 138 -10.33 -2.88 0.65
C ALA A 138 -9.32 -1.72 0.71
N VAL A 139 -9.54 -0.65 -0.07
CA VAL A 139 -8.68 0.53 -0.06
C VAL A 139 -8.72 1.22 1.29
N LEU A 140 -9.92 1.49 1.84
CA LEU A 140 -10.05 2.14 3.14
C LEU A 140 -9.41 1.33 4.27
N GLN A 141 -9.54 0.00 4.29
CA GLN A 141 -8.89 -0.86 5.28
C GLN A 141 -7.38 -1.00 5.08
N GLY A 142 -6.92 -0.91 3.83
CA GLY A 142 -5.52 -1.11 3.46
C GLY A 142 -4.66 0.13 3.58
N LEU A 143 -5.25 1.34 3.43
CA LEU A 143 -4.50 2.58 3.43
C LEU A 143 -3.77 2.82 4.75
N GLY A 144 -4.42 2.67 5.91
CA GLY A 144 -3.76 2.89 7.22
C GLY A 144 -2.48 2.06 7.40
N PRO A 145 -2.55 0.71 7.34
CA PRO A 145 -1.37 -0.14 7.47
C PRO A 145 -0.31 0.07 6.38
N LEU A 146 -0.73 0.42 5.15
CA LEU A 146 0.20 0.80 4.09
C LEU A 146 0.95 2.08 4.41
N CYS A 147 0.24 3.10 4.91
CA CYS A 147 0.84 4.36 5.32
C CYS A 147 1.89 4.14 6.42
N GLU A 148 1.59 3.25 7.37
CA GLU A 148 2.51 2.84 8.44
C GLU A 148 3.73 2.09 7.88
N SER A 149 3.50 1.04 7.07
CA SER A 149 4.58 0.22 6.51
C SER A 149 5.54 0.98 5.61
N LEU A 150 5.05 1.99 4.87
CA LEU A 150 5.84 2.79 3.93
C LEU A 150 6.47 4.03 4.58
N ASP A 151 6.23 4.28 5.87
CA ASP A 151 6.68 5.48 6.58
C ASP A 151 6.32 6.79 5.84
N LEU A 152 5.09 6.94 5.34
CA LEU A 152 4.64 8.18 4.67
C LEU A 152 4.86 9.44 5.53
N GLY A 153 5.17 10.57 4.89
CA GLY A 153 5.31 11.87 5.58
C GLY A 153 3.96 12.56 5.83
N GLU A 154 3.96 13.56 6.70
CA GLU A 154 2.74 14.28 7.13
C GLU A 154 1.89 14.81 5.99
N GLY A 155 2.50 15.40 4.95
CA GLY A 155 1.78 15.92 3.80
C GLY A 155 0.97 14.86 3.04
N ASP A 156 1.49 13.64 2.93
CA ASP A 156 0.79 12.52 2.28
C ASP A 156 -0.22 11.86 3.22
N LEU A 157 0.08 11.80 4.53
CA LEU A 157 -0.87 11.36 5.55
C LEU A 157 -2.11 12.25 5.61
N ASN A 158 -1.94 13.58 5.48
CA ASN A 158 -3.06 14.52 5.44
C ASN A 158 -3.98 14.26 4.23
N LYS A 159 -3.42 13.98 3.04
CA LYS A 159 -4.23 13.60 1.86
C LYS A 159 -5.05 12.34 2.10
N VAL A 160 -4.48 11.34 2.78
CA VAL A 160 -5.18 10.11 3.15
C VAL A 160 -6.29 10.42 4.17
N ALA A 161 -5.99 11.23 5.18
CA ALA A 161 -6.95 11.64 6.20
C ALA A 161 -8.15 12.40 5.59
N ASP A 162 -7.89 13.33 4.66
CA ASP A 162 -8.93 14.08 3.94
C ASP A 162 -9.83 13.15 3.10
N ALA A 163 -9.24 12.20 2.39
CA ALA A 163 -10.00 11.20 1.64
C ALA A 163 -10.86 10.31 2.57
N CYS A 164 -10.33 9.91 3.73
CA CYS A 164 -11.06 9.12 4.71
C CYS A 164 -12.15 9.93 5.44
N LEU A 165 -11.99 11.25 5.62
CA LEU A 165 -12.93 12.12 6.32
C LEU A 165 -14.34 12.06 5.70
N ILE A 166 -14.42 12.01 4.37
CA ILE A 166 -15.69 11.93 3.63
C ILE A 166 -16.48 10.66 3.99
N TYR A 167 -15.75 9.58 4.33
CA TYR A 167 -16.34 8.30 4.70
C TYR A 167 -16.83 8.22 6.14
N LEU A 168 -16.57 9.23 6.98
CA LEU A 168 -17.05 9.28 8.37
C LEU A 168 -18.49 9.82 8.51
N SER A 169 -19.10 10.24 7.40
CA SER A 169 -20.49 10.71 7.37
C SER A 169 -21.47 9.57 7.71
N ALA A 170 -22.52 9.88 8.49
CA ALA A 170 -23.59 8.94 8.81
C ALA A 170 -24.36 8.42 7.58
N LYS A 171 -24.23 9.10 6.43
CA LYS A 171 -24.82 8.66 5.16
C LYS A 171 -24.08 7.48 4.53
N GLN A 172 -22.87 7.19 4.99
CA GLN A 172 -22.05 6.11 4.43
C GLN A 172 -22.40 4.76 5.05
N PRO A 173 -22.21 3.65 4.33
CA PRO A 173 -22.33 2.31 4.90
C PRO A 173 -21.43 2.12 6.12
N MET A 174 -21.96 1.54 7.20
CA MET A 174 -21.26 1.36 8.48
C MET A 174 -19.87 0.73 8.33
N LYS A 175 -19.73 -0.30 7.49
CA LYS A 175 -18.44 -0.97 7.25
C LYS A 175 -17.38 -0.05 6.64
N LEU A 176 -17.79 0.91 5.78
CA LEU A 176 -16.85 1.89 5.21
C LEU A 176 -16.48 2.94 6.26
N GLN A 177 -17.42 3.35 7.12
CA GLN A 177 -17.15 4.26 8.23
C GLN A 177 -16.13 3.65 9.20
N GLU A 178 -16.33 2.40 9.61
CA GLU A 178 -15.41 1.68 10.49
C GLU A 178 -14.00 1.58 9.89
N ALA A 179 -13.90 1.20 8.62
CA ALA A 179 -12.62 1.13 7.91
C ALA A 179 -11.92 2.50 7.85
N ALA A 180 -12.67 3.57 7.56
CA ALA A 180 -12.14 4.92 7.52
C ALA A 180 -11.66 5.41 8.90
N ARG A 181 -12.36 5.04 9.98
CA ARG A 181 -11.94 5.37 11.35
C ARG A 181 -10.61 4.71 11.70
N SER A 182 -10.49 3.40 11.46
CA SER A 182 -9.27 2.65 11.76
C SER A 182 -8.06 3.22 11.02
N SER A 183 -8.20 3.50 9.72
CA SER A 183 -7.10 4.05 8.93
C SER A 183 -6.71 5.47 9.35
N ARG A 184 -7.67 6.29 9.77
CA ARG A 184 -7.39 7.65 10.27
C ARG A 184 -6.66 7.63 11.62
N ILE A 185 -6.98 6.66 12.49
CA ILE A 185 -6.30 6.50 13.79
C ILE A 185 -4.82 6.15 13.55
N SER A 186 -4.53 5.20 12.66
CA SER A 186 -3.14 4.84 12.32
C SER A 186 -2.36 6.02 11.73
N ALA A 187 -3.01 6.86 10.90
CA ALA A 187 -2.38 8.06 10.37
C ALA A 187 -2.11 9.12 11.45
N HIS A 188 -3.06 9.34 12.37
CA HIS A 188 -2.95 10.35 13.42
C HIS A 188 -1.94 10.00 14.52
N GLN A 189 -1.89 8.73 14.96
CA GLN A 189 -0.88 8.26 15.92
C GLN A 189 0.55 8.51 15.44
N ARG A 190 0.79 8.39 14.12
CA ARG A 190 2.10 8.71 13.53
C ARG A 190 2.40 10.19 13.44
N THR A 191 1.43 11.07 13.16
CA THR A 191 1.68 12.52 13.23
C THR A 191 2.15 12.91 14.64
N SER A 192 1.54 12.35 15.68
CA SER A 192 1.96 12.59 17.06
C SER A 192 3.36 12.02 17.38
N GLN A 193 3.70 10.82 16.89
CA GLN A 193 5.03 10.21 17.09
C GLN A 193 6.14 10.89 16.28
N CYS A 194 5.87 11.33 15.05
CA CYS A 194 6.83 12.11 14.24
C CYS A 194 7.13 13.46 14.89
N LEU A 195 6.13 14.14 15.44
CA LEU A 195 6.34 15.40 16.16
C LEU A 195 7.17 15.19 17.43
N GLN A 196 6.89 14.14 18.20
CA GLN A 196 7.68 13.79 19.40
C GLN A 196 9.14 13.46 19.05
N THR A 197 9.38 12.66 18.00
CA THR A 197 10.75 12.32 17.57
C THR A 197 11.50 13.51 16.98
N LEU A 198 10.83 14.42 16.26
CA LEU A 198 11.43 15.67 15.76
C LEU A 198 11.77 16.64 16.90
N ASP A 199 10.90 16.75 17.91
CA ASP A 199 11.16 17.56 19.10
C ASP A 199 12.31 16.98 19.93
N GLU A 200 12.37 15.65 20.11
CA GLU A 200 13.50 14.97 20.77
C GLU A 200 14.81 15.16 19.99
N HIS A 201 14.78 15.09 18.66
CA HIS A 201 15.97 15.30 17.83
C HIS A 201 16.43 16.77 17.83
N ARG A 202 15.50 17.73 17.94
CA ARG A 202 15.78 19.17 18.09
C ARG A 202 16.30 19.52 19.49
N LEU A 203 15.79 18.87 20.52
CA LEU A 203 16.30 18.94 21.90
C LEU A 203 17.73 18.37 21.97
N ALA A 204 17.97 17.21 21.33
CA ALA A 204 19.30 16.58 21.27
C ALA A 204 20.34 17.41 20.47
N GLN A 205 19.89 18.23 19.52
CA GLN A 205 20.73 19.17 18.76
C GLN A 205 20.86 20.56 19.43
N GLY A 206 20.30 20.74 20.64
CA GLY A 206 20.40 22.00 21.40
C GLY A 206 19.62 23.18 20.79
N LEU A 207 18.72 22.93 19.84
CA LEU A 207 17.95 23.96 19.13
C LEU A 207 16.69 24.43 19.88
N TRP A 208 16.35 23.76 21.00
CA TRP A 208 15.30 24.20 21.93
C TRP A 208 15.90 24.31 23.34
N SER A 209 16.06 25.54 23.83
CA SER A 209 16.24 25.78 25.27
C SER A 209 14.86 25.95 25.88
N VAL A 210 14.51 25.08 26.83
CA VAL A 210 13.28 25.23 27.63
C VAL A 210 13.34 26.59 28.32
N PRO A 211 12.36 27.50 28.16
CA PRO A 211 12.32 28.72 28.95
C PRO A 211 12.17 28.32 30.40
N ASN A 212 13.18 28.62 31.21
CA ASN A 212 13.15 28.36 32.64
C ASN A 212 12.22 29.41 33.28
N THR A 213 11.04 28.95 33.70
CA THR A 213 10.03 29.61 34.57
C THR A 213 9.57 31.02 34.23
#